data_AF-A0A2T0BJP1-F1
#
_entry.id   AF-A0A2T0BJP1-F1
#
_cell.length_a   1.000
_cell.length_b   1.000
_cell.length_c   1.000
_cell.angle_alpha   90.00
_cell.angle_beta   90.00
_cell.angle_gamma   90.00
#
_symmetry.space_group_name_H-M   'P 1'
#
loop_
_entity.id
_entity.type
_entity.pdbx_description
1 polymer ?
#
loop_
_entity_poly.entity_id
_entity_poly.type
_entity_poly.pdbx_seq_one_letter_code
_entity_poly.pdbx_strand_id
1 'polypeptide(L)'
;MEIIGELINTSRKLISEAVKKKDGQYIRNIAKLQQESGATYIDVNCGTFMQNEVETMEWLVDNVLQGCNLPLCIDSPNPLALDAGLGKSKNGRTMINSIK
;
A
#
# COMPACT_ATOMS: atom_id res chain seq x y z
N MET A 1 8.06 14.13 -13.47
CA MET A 1 6.91 13.25 -13.79
C MET A 1 6.78 12.31 -12.63
N GLU A 2 5.66 12.34 -11.93
CA GLU A 2 5.39 11.41 -10.82
C GLU A 2 4.76 10.14 -11.39
N ILE A 3 5.32 8.97 -11.06
CA ILE A 3 4.77 7.67 -11.45
C ILE A 3 4.27 6.97 -10.18
N ILE A 4 3.00 6.58 -10.16
CA ILE A 4 2.40 5.86 -9.04
C ILE A 4 2.35 4.36 -9.40
N GLY A 5 3.06 3.54 -8.65
CA GLY A 5 3.01 2.09 -8.79
C GLY A 5 1.71 1.52 -8.20
N GLU A 6 0.81 1.03 -9.06
CA GLU A 6 -0.54 0.56 -8.72
C GLU A 6 -0.67 -0.94 -8.39
N LEU A 7 0.45 -1.68 -8.36
CA LEU A 7 0.38 -3.15 -8.26
C LEU A 7 -0.11 -3.64 -6.89
N ILE A 8 0.01 -2.85 -5.81
CA ILE A 8 -0.37 -3.24 -4.45
C ILE A 8 -1.82 -2.83 -4.18
N ASN A 9 -2.73 -3.49 -4.91
CA ASN A 9 -4.17 -3.27 -4.81
C ASN A 9 -4.88 -4.61 -4.59
N THR A 10 -5.66 -4.69 -3.52
CA THR A 10 -6.34 -5.93 -3.12
C THR A 10 -7.46 -6.41 -4.05
N SER A 11 -7.88 -5.59 -5.03
CA SER A 11 -8.72 -6.06 -6.14
C SER A 11 -7.97 -7.04 -7.06
N ARG A 12 -6.63 -7.03 -7.05
CA ARG A 12 -5.79 -7.95 -7.81
C ARG A 12 -5.68 -9.28 -7.07
N LYS A 13 -5.98 -10.38 -7.77
CA LYS A 13 -6.01 -11.74 -7.21
C LYS A 13 -4.77 -12.10 -6.39
N LEU A 14 -3.58 -11.87 -6.92
CA LEU A 14 -2.33 -12.25 -6.25
C LEU A 14 -2.07 -11.43 -4.97
N ILE A 15 -2.43 -10.15 -4.95
CA ILE A 15 -2.32 -9.30 -3.76
C ILE A 15 -3.33 -9.74 -2.71
N SER A 16 -4.59 -9.99 -3.10
CA SER A 16 -5.61 -10.50 -2.19
C SER A 16 -5.22 -11.83 -1.56
N GLU A 17 -4.68 -12.76 -2.35
CA GLU A 17 -4.17 -14.04 -1.84
C GLU A 17 -2.99 -13.86 -0.88
N ALA A 18 -2.05 -12.97 -1.19
CA ALA A 18 -0.93 -12.66 -0.31
C ALA A 18 -1.41 -12.06 1.02
N VAL A 19 -2.37 -11.13 1.01
CA VAL A 19 -2.98 -10.59 2.24
C VAL A 19 -3.67 -11.68 3.05
N LYS A 20 -4.49 -12.53 2.42
CA LYS A 20 -5.20 -13.64 3.10
C LYS A 20 -4.24 -14.64 3.74
N LYS A 21 -3.11 -14.92 3.08
CA LYS A 21 -2.07 -15.84 3.56
C LYS A 21 -1.03 -15.16 4.46
N LYS A 22 -1.16 -13.83 4.70
CA LYS A 22 -0.15 -13.00 5.36
C LYS A 22 1.26 -13.18 4.78
N ASP A 23 1.34 -13.35 3.47
CA ASP A 23 2.61 -13.45 2.72
C ASP A 23 3.23 -12.06 2.52
N GLY A 24 3.89 -11.58 3.57
CA GLY A 24 4.58 -10.29 3.55
C GLY A 24 5.76 -10.25 2.58
N GLN A 25 6.39 -11.41 2.28
CA GLN A 25 7.52 -11.45 1.37
C GLN A 25 7.09 -11.13 -0.05
N TYR A 26 5.94 -11.65 -0.47
CA TYR A 26 5.36 -11.31 -1.77
C TYR A 26 5.11 -9.80 -1.88
N ILE A 27 4.48 -9.16 -0.87
CA ILE A 27 4.22 -7.72 -0.87
C ILE A 27 5.51 -6.90 -0.94
N ARG A 28 6.53 -7.26 -0.14
CA ARG A 28 7.85 -6.62 -0.17
C ARG A 28 8.50 -6.70 -1.56
N ASN A 29 8.43 -7.86 -2.20
CA ASN A 29 9.01 -8.07 -3.54
C ASN A 29 8.29 -7.21 -4.61
N ILE A 30 6.97 -7.07 -4.54
CA ILE A 30 6.21 -6.22 -5.45
C ILE A 30 6.55 -4.74 -5.24
N ALA A 31 6.65 -4.28 -3.99
CA ALA A 31 7.05 -2.90 -3.68
C ALA A 31 8.46 -2.60 -4.25
N LYS A 32 9.41 -3.51 -4.02
CA LYS A 32 10.77 -3.40 -4.56
C LYS A 32 10.78 -3.34 -6.09
N LEU A 33 10.04 -4.23 -6.75
CA LEU A 33 9.97 -4.29 -8.20
C LEU A 33 9.44 -2.98 -8.80
N GLN A 34 8.41 -2.39 -8.20
CA GLN A 34 7.86 -1.11 -8.66
C GLN A 34 8.87 0.03 -8.51
N GLN A 35 9.61 0.08 -7.40
CA GLN A 35 10.70 1.04 -7.23
C GLN A 35 11.80 0.86 -8.28
N GLU A 36 12.26 -0.37 -8.50
CA GLU A 36 13.28 -0.69 -9.51
C GLU A 36 12.82 -0.39 -10.93
N SER A 37 11.49 -0.39 -11.17
CA SER A 37 10.87 -0.02 -12.44
C SER A 37 10.63 1.49 -12.61
N GLY A 38 11.05 2.32 -11.64
CA GLY A 38 10.99 3.78 -11.73
C GLY A 38 9.75 4.43 -11.11
N ALA A 39 8.99 3.72 -10.28
CA ALA A 39 7.91 4.34 -9.52
C ALA A 39 8.46 5.47 -8.62
N THR A 40 7.68 6.54 -8.46
CA THR A 40 7.95 7.64 -7.54
C THR A 40 7.16 7.49 -6.24
N TYR A 41 5.96 6.92 -6.32
CA TYR A 41 5.14 6.51 -5.18
C TYR A 41 4.71 5.06 -5.33
N ILE A 42 4.44 4.41 -4.19
CA ILE A 42 3.72 3.13 -4.18
C ILE A 42 2.30 3.37 -3.69
N ASP A 43 1.31 3.04 -4.52
CA ASP A 43 -0.09 3.00 -4.12
C ASP A 43 -0.35 1.78 -3.22
N VAL A 44 -1.11 1.99 -2.14
CA VAL A 44 -1.47 0.95 -1.19
C VAL A 44 -2.98 0.95 -0.99
N ASN A 45 -3.65 -0.04 -1.59
CA ASN A 45 -5.10 -0.18 -1.57
C ASN A 45 -5.54 -1.52 -0.94
N CYS A 46 -6.34 -1.45 0.13
CA CYS A 46 -6.95 -2.61 0.81
C CYS A 46 -8.49 -2.69 0.69
N GLY A 47 -9.09 -2.00 -0.28
CA GLY A 47 -10.55 -1.80 -0.37
C GLY A 47 -11.40 -3.08 -0.51
N THR A 48 -10.84 -4.24 -0.85
CA THR A 48 -11.61 -5.51 -0.86
C THR A 48 -11.79 -6.12 0.53
N PHE A 49 -11.09 -5.61 1.54
CA PHE A 49 -11.10 -6.11 2.92
C PHE A 49 -11.87 -5.18 3.86
N MET A 50 -13.09 -4.77 3.47
CA MET A 50 -13.87 -3.73 4.15
C MET A 50 -14.06 -3.96 5.67
N GLN A 51 -14.20 -5.21 6.11
CA GLN A 51 -14.43 -5.52 7.54
C GLN A 51 -13.18 -5.34 8.41
N ASN A 52 -11.99 -5.45 7.82
CA ASN A 52 -10.70 -5.41 8.50
C ASN A 52 -9.73 -4.46 7.78
N GLU A 53 -10.27 -3.39 7.19
CA GLU A 53 -9.55 -2.51 6.27
C GLU A 53 -8.41 -1.78 6.97
N VAL A 54 -8.63 -1.30 8.20
CA VAL A 54 -7.63 -0.62 9.03
C VAL A 54 -6.43 -1.53 9.30
N GLU A 55 -6.67 -2.71 9.87
CA GLU A 55 -5.62 -3.69 10.18
C GLU A 55 -4.89 -4.16 8.92
N THR A 56 -5.61 -4.29 7.80
CA THR A 56 -5.03 -4.65 6.51
C THR A 56 -4.17 -3.53 5.96
N MET A 57 -4.59 -2.26 6.09
CA MET A 57 -3.82 -1.10 5.67
C MET A 57 -2.50 -1.01 6.44
N GLU A 58 -2.57 -1.13 7.77
CA GLU A 58 -1.38 -1.14 8.62
C GLU A 58 -0.39 -2.23 8.21
N TRP A 59 -0.90 -3.45 8.01
CA TRP A 59 -0.08 -4.58 7.60
C TRP A 59 0.53 -4.38 6.21
N LEU A 60 -0.22 -3.86 5.25
CA LEU A 60 0.29 -3.57 3.91
C LEU A 60 1.37 -2.49 3.97
N VAL A 61 1.11 -1.36 4.63
CA VAL A 61 2.08 -0.26 4.76
C VAL A 61 3.38 -0.74 5.40
N ASP A 62 3.32 -1.51 6.49
CA ASP A 62 4.51 -2.06 7.14
C ASP A 62 5.33 -2.95 6.19
N ASN A 63 4.68 -3.75 5.35
CA ASN A 63 5.37 -4.59 4.37
C ASN A 63 5.91 -3.80 3.18
N VAL A 64 5.18 -2.80 2.69
CA VAL A 64 5.65 -1.96 1.57
C VAL A 64 6.90 -1.18 1.97
N LEU A 65 6.91 -0.59 3.17
CA LEU A 65 8.06 0.15 3.70
C LEU A 65 9.29 -0.73 3.96
N GLN A 66 9.12 -2.04 4.16
CA GLN A 66 10.23 -2.99 4.22
C GLN A 66 10.76 -3.40 2.83
N GLY A 67 9.96 -3.21 1.78
CA GLY A 67 10.31 -3.57 0.41
C GLY A 67 10.86 -2.40 -0.43
N CYS A 68 10.60 -1.15 -0.05
CA CYS A 68 11.03 0.03 -0.78
C CYS A 68 11.22 1.26 0.13
N ASN A 69 11.93 2.27 -0.38
CA ASN A 69 12.22 3.53 0.31
C ASN A 69 11.43 4.72 -0.25
N LEU A 70 10.42 4.46 -1.08
CA LEU A 70 9.60 5.49 -1.72
C LEU A 70 8.51 6.01 -0.78
N PRO A 71 8.02 7.25 -0.98
CA PRO A 71 6.79 7.70 -0.36
C PRO A 71 5.59 6.88 -0.82
N LEU A 72 4.56 6.83 0.02
CA LEU A 72 3.34 6.05 -0.24
C LEU A 72 2.20 6.94 -0.74
N CYS A 73 1.31 6.34 -1.51
CA CYS A 73 0.00 6.84 -1.85
C CYS A 73 -1.03 5.95 -1.15
N ILE A 74 -1.64 6.44 -0.06
CA ILE A 74 -2.57 5.66 0.74
C ILE A 74 -3.95 5.74 0.09
N ASP A 75 -4.43 4.61 -0.44
CA ASP A 75 -5.65 4.52 -1.21
C ASP A 75 -6.78 3.83 -0.44
N SER A 76 -7.67 4.64 0.13
CA SER A 76 -8.86 4.14 0.83
C SER A 76 -9.95 5.22 0.94
N PRO A 77 -11.24 4.85 0.81
CA PRO A 77 -12.36 5.73 1.13
C PRO A 77 -12.67 5.81 2.64
N ASN A 78 -12.00 5.01 3.47
CA ASN A 78 -12.24 4.90 4.90
C ASN A 78 -11.26 5.81 5.67
N PRO A 79 -11.74 6.87 6.35
CA PRO A 79 -10.87 7.80 7.08
C PRO A 79 -10.00 7.13 8.15
N LEU A 80 -10.48 6.05 8.79
CA LEU A 80 -9.71 5.32 9.79
C LEU A 80 -8.56 4.53 9.17
N ALA A 81 -8.76 3.97 7.97
CA ALA A 81 -7.69 3.29 7.24
C ALA A 81 -6.68 4.30 6.69
N LEU A 82 -7.15 5.46 6.21
CA LEU A 82 -6.26 6.58 5.85
C LEU A 82 -5.38 7.00 7.04
N ASP A 83 -5.97 7.24 8.20
CA ASP A 83 -5.23 7.66 9.41
C ASP A 83 -4.18 6.61 9.81
N ALA A 84 -4.56 5.33 9.83
CA ALA A 84 -3.64 4.24 10.16
C ALA A 84 -2.48 4.11 9.15
N GLY A 85 -2.76 4.24 7.85
CA GLY A 85 -1.74 4.23 6.81
C GLY A 85 -0.81 5.44 6.87
N LEU A 86 -1.37 6.63 7.08
CA LEU A 86 -0.62 7.89 7.21
C LEU A 86 0.29 7.87 8.45
N GLY A 87 -0.21 7.40 9.60
CA GLY A 87 0.56 7.31 10.84
C GLY A 87 1.79 6.39 10.77
N LYS A 88 1.79 5.44 9.83
CA LYS A 88 2.91 4.52 9.58
C LYS A 88 3.82 4.95 8.45
N SER A 89 3.35 5.79 7.53
CA SER A 89 4.12 6.26 6.39
C SER A 89 5.25 7.19 6.84
N LYS A 90 6.50 6.74 6.73
CA LYS A 90 7.69 7.46 7.25
C LYS A 90 8.62 7.98 6.15
N ASN A 91 8.40 7.56 4.91
CA ASN A 91 9.28 7.90 3.79
C ASN A 91 8.71 9.10 3.03
N GLY A 92 9.44 10.22 3.04
CA GLY A 92 9.07 11.40 2.26
C GLY A 92 7.67 11.97 2.60
N ARG A 93 7.06 12.63 1.64
CA ARG A 93 5.71 13.20 1.78
C ARG A 93 4.68 12.20 1.25
N THR A 94 3.84 11.67 2.12
CA THR A 94 2.76 10.75 1.75
C THR A 94 1.66 11.47 0.96
N MET A 95 1.05 10.74 0.02
CA MET A 95 -0.11 11.18 -0.76
C MET A 95 -1.38 10.48 -0.24
N ILE A 96 -2.49 11.21 -0.21
CA ILE A 96 -3.83 10.66 0.09
C ILE A 96 -4.54 10.43 -1.25
N ASN A 97 -5.10 9.24 -1.43
CA ASN A 97 -5.93 8.87 -2.58
C ASN A 97 -7.27 8.30 -2.08
N SER A 98 -8.39 9.00 -2.13
CA SER A 98 -8.57 10.42 -2.45
C SER A 98 -9.56 11.03 -1.45
N ILE A 99 -9.75 12.34 -1.52
CA ILE A 99 -10.81 13.01 -0.76
C ILE A 99 -12.17 12.83 -1.46
N LYS A 100 -13.24 12.80 -0.67
CA LYS A 100 -14.62 12.93 -1.18
C LYS A 100 -15.17 14.31 -0.91
#